data_AF-A0A1V2PEA6-F1
#
_entry.id   AF-A0A1V2PEA6-F1
#
_cell.length_a   1.000
_cell.length_b   1.000
_cell.length_c   1.000
_cell.angle_alpha   90.00
_cell.angle_beta   90.00
_cell.angle_gamma   90.00
#
_symmetry.space_group_name_H-M   'P 1'
#
loop_
_entity.id
_entity.type
_entity.pdbx_description
1 polymer ?
#
loop_
_entity_poly.entity_id
_entity_poly.type
_entity_poly.pdbx_seq_one_letter_code
_entity_poly.pdbx_strand_id
1 'polypeptide(L)'
;MPNVLFNRSGEVTGVVDWNLGVARGDRRFGLVKLMFDLTWAAAVPGVEQRPTAAALERIDELVHSTIPADTLRIYWAHHTLSMLSWTIYARDTEAIDLHLALGERGLN
;
A
#
# COMPACT_ATOMS: atom_id res chain seq x y z
N MET A 1 4.82 9.72 -2.13
CA MET A 1 5.35 8.41 -1.67
C MET A 1 6.84 8.56 -1.40
N PRO A 2 7.35 8.20 -0.22
CA PRO A 2 8.73 8.52 0.18
C PRO A 2 9.82 7.77 -0.63
N ASN A 3 9.47 6.62 -1.24
CA ASN A 3 10.46 5.71 -1.82
C ASN A 3 10.54 5.76 -3.36
N VAL A 4 9.84 6.72 -4.00
CA VAL A 4 9.85 6.91 -5.45
C VAL A 4 10.36 8.31 -5.77
N LEU A 5 11.38 8.40 -6.63
CA LEU A 5 11.99 9.65 -7.05
C LEU A 5 11.39 10.11 -8.38
N PHE A 6 11.12 11.40 -8.48
CA PHE A 6 10.57 12.04 -9.67
C PHE A 6 11.51 13.10 -10.21
N ASN A 7 11.59 13.25 -11.54
CA ASN A 7 12.23 14.43 -12.14
C ASN A 7 11.29 15.65 -12.08
N ARG A 8 11.77 16.79 -12.59
CA ARG A 8 10.98 18.05 -12.64
C ARG A 8 9.72 17.95 -13.50
N SER A 9 9.65 16.98 -14.41
CA SER A 9 8.50 16.72 -15.27
C SER A 9 7.49 15.76 -14.63
N GLY A 10 7.76 15.26 -13.42
CA GLY A 10 6.91 14.29 -12.71
C GLY A 10 7.09 12.84 -13.16
N GLU A 11 8.13 12.52 -13.94
CA GLU A 11 8.42 11.16 -14.36
C GLU A 11 9.22 10.41 -13.29
N VAL A 12 8.92 9.12 -13.10
CA VAL A 12 9.67 8.26 -12.19
C VAL A 12 11.10 8.08 -12.70
N THR A 13 12.07 8.41 -11.86
CA THR A 13 13.51 8.29 -12.17
C THR A 13 14.23 7.26 -11.32
N GLY A 14 13.61 6.83 -10.22
CA GLY A 14 14.21 5.83 -9.34
C GLY A 14 13.26 5.35 -8.27
N VAL A 15 13.61 4.19 -7.71
CA VAL A 15 13.00 3.61 -6.52
C VAL A 15 14.12 3.39 -5.51
N VAL A 16 13.94 3.89 -4.30
CA VAL A 16 14.95 3.87 -3.23
C VAL A 16 14.46 3.06 -2.02
N ASP A 17 15.26 3.03 -0.94
CA ASP A 17 14.93 2.34 0.32
C ASP A 17 14.74 0.81 0.16
N TRP A 18 15.70 0.19 -0.53
CA TRP A 18 15.75 -1.27 -0.70
C TRP A 18 16.33 -2.00 0.52
N ASN A 19 16.88 -1.29 1.49
CA ASN A 19 17.56 -1.87 2.66
C ASN A 19 16.61 -2.53 3.66
N LEU A 20 15.34 -2.13 3.69
CA LEU A 20 14.32 -2.67 4.60
C LEU A 20 13.06 -3.07 3.82
N GLY A 21 13.04 -4.32 3.33
CA GLY A 21 11.85 -4.88 2.67
C GLY A 21 12.11 -5.50 1.30
N VAL A 22 13.33 -5.43 0.77
CA VAL A 22 13.69 -6.22 -0.41
C VAL A 22 13.80 -7.69 -0.02
N ALA A 23 13.06 -8.54 -0.73
CA ALA A 23 13.11 -9.99 -0.58
C ALA A 23 12.86 -10.66 -1.93
N ARG A 24 13.29 -11.92 -2.06
CA ARG A 24 12.80 -12.77 -3.16
C ARG A 24 11.37 -13.20 -2.84
N GLY A 25 10.49 -13.16 -3.83
CA GLY A 25 9.10 -13.54 -3.67
C GLY A 25 8.29 -13.35 -4.94
N ASP A 26 6.98 -13.51 -4.83
CA ASP A 26 6.08 -13.17 -5.93
C ASP A 26 6.12 -11.66 -6.19
N ARG A 27 6.37 -11.27 -7.44
CA ARG A 27 6.36 -9.87 -7.89
C ARG A 27 5.04 -9.15 -7.60
N ARG A 28 3.92 -9.88 -7.51
CA ARG A 28 2.58 -9.33 -7.25
C ARG A 28 2.36 -8.98 -5.79
N PHE A 29 3.17 -9.51 -4.88
CA PHE A 29 3.09 -9.21 -3.45
C PHE A 29 3.26 -7.72 -3.16
N GLY A 30 4.15 -7.05 -3.90
CA GLY A 30 4.38 -5.61 -3.78
C GLY A 30 3.22 -4.74 -4.28
N LEU A 31 2.35 -5.25 -5.16
CA LEU A 31 1.18 -4.50 -5.66
C LEU A 31 0.16 -4.28 -4.55
N VAL A 32 -0.05 -5.28 -3.68
CA VAL A 32 -0.95 -5.15 -2.53
C VAL A 32 -0.42 -4.13 -1.53
N LYS A 33 0.91 -4.12 -1.28
CA LYS A 33 1.53 -3.09 -0.45
C LYS A 33 1.34 -1.69 -1.03
N LEU A 34 1.58 -1.54 -2.34
CA LEU A 34 1.40 -0.25 -3.02
C LEU A 34 -0.03 0.26 -2.88
N MET A 35 -1.03 -0.60 -3.04
CA MET A 35 -2.44 -0.24 -2.83
C MET A 35 -2.70 0.24 -1.39
N PHE A 36 -2.15 -0.44 -0.37
CA PHE A 36 -2.26 -0.02 1.03
C PHE A 36 -1.61 1.36 1.26
N ASP A 37 -0.39 1.55 0.77
CA ASP A 37 0.36 2.81 0.91
C ASP A 37 -0.39 3.99 0.24
N LEU A 38 -0.96 3.77 -0.95
CA LEU A 38 -1.73 4.78 -1.66
C LEU A 38 -3.06 5.09 -0.96
N THR A 39 -3.74 4.06 -0.43
CA THR A 39 -4.99 4.24 0.33
C THR A 39 -4.73 5.06 1.60
N TRP A 40 -3.65 4.76 2.32
CA TRP A 40 -3.20 5.54 3.46
C TRP A 40 -2.82 6.97 3.09
N ALA A 41 -2.05 7.16 2.03
CA ALA A 41 -1.66 8.48 1.55
C ALA A 41 -2.86 9.36 1.11
N ALA A 42 -3.96 8.74 0.68
CA ALA A 42 -5.20 9.45 0.37
C ALA A 42 -5.95 9.92 1.62
N ALA A 43 -5.89 9.14 2.70
CA ALA A 43 -6.63 9.39 3.94
C ALA A 43 -5.92 10.37 4.89
N VAL A 44 -4.58 10.34 4.94
CA VAL A 44 -3.81 11.08 5.95
C VAL A 44 -3.65 12.57 5.61
N PRO A 45 -3.90 13.49 6.58
CA PRO A 45 -3.57 14.91 6.45
C PRO A 45 -2.07 15.19 6.25
N GLY A 46 -1.72 16.23 5.50
CA GLY A 46 -0.31 16.67 5.38
C GLY A 46 0.53 15.92 4.35
N VAL A 47 -0.02 14.95 3.62
CA VAL A 47 0.63 14.35 2.45
C VAL A 47 0.58 15.34 1.27
N GLU A 48 1.72 15.89 0.88
CA GLU A 48 1.82 16.90 -0.20
C GLU A 48 1.34 16.39 -1.56
N GLN A 49 1.57 15.10 -1.86
CA GLN A 49 1.20 14.47 -3.12
C GLN A 49 0.21 13.33 -2.85
N ARG A 50 -1.08 13.68 -2.81
CA ARG A 50 -2.15 12.70 -2.64
C ARG A 50 -2.41 11.96 -3.96
N PRO A 51 -2.63 10.64 -3.92
CA PRO A 51 -3.05 9.92 -5.11
C PRO A 51 -4.44 10.40 -5.54
N THR A 52 -4.65 10.44 -6.86
CA THR A 52 -5.96 10.74 -7.44
C THR A 52 -6.91 9.55 -7.26
N ALA A 53 -8.23 9.80 -7.28
CA ALA A 53 -9.22 8.73 -7.25
C ALA A 53 -9.00 7.70 -8.38
N ALA A 54 -8.70 8.18 -9.59
CA ALA A 54 -8.39 7.31 -10.74
C ALA A 54 -7.14 6.43 -10.50
N ALA A 55 -6.13 6.92 -9.77
CA ALA A 55 -4.97 6.10 -9.41
C ALA A 55 -5.33 5.00 -8.41
N LEU A 56 -6.21 5.30 -7.44
CA LEU A 56 -6.71 4.33 -6.46
C LEU A 56 -7.58 3.25 -7.12
N GLU A 57 -8.50 3.65 -8.00
CA GLU A 57 -9.31 2.72 -8.81
C GLU A 57 -8.42 1.82 -9.67
N ARG A 58 -7.41 2.42 -10.33
CA ARG A 58 -6.50 1.67 -11.21
C ARG A 58 -5.70 0.61 -10.46
N ILE A 59 -5.17 0.92 -9.28
CA ILE A 59 -4.41 -0.06 -8.50
C ILE A 59 -5.32 -1.15 -7.94
N ASP A 60 -6.53 -0.80 -7.54
CA ASP A 60 -7.54 -1.76 -7.07
C ASP A 60 -7.89 -2.79 -8.16
N GLU A 61 -8.19 -2.30 -9.37
CA GLU A 61 -8.43 -3.16 -10.53
C GLU A 61 -7.23 -4.06 -10.85
N LEU A 62 -5.99 -3.52 -10.80
CA LEU A 62 -4.78 -4.30 -11.05
C LEU A 62 -4.62 -5.42 -10.03
N VAL A 63 -4.83 -5.13 -8.75
CA VAL A 63 -4.71 -6.11 -7.67
C VAL A 63 -5.72 -7.25 -7.88
N HIS A 64 -6.98 -6.93 -8.14
CA HIS A 64 -8.04 -7.95 -8.29
C HIS A 64 -7.97 -8.71 -9.62
N SER A 65 -7.49 -8.09 -10.70
CA SER A 65 -7.40 -8.74 -12.01
C SER A 65 -6.14 -9.59 -12.22
N THR A 66 -5.06 -9.33 -11.47
CA THR A 66 -3.75 -9.96 -11.71
C THR A 66 -3.35 -11.00 -10.66
N ILE A 67 -4.04 -11.04 -9.51
CA ILE A 67 -3.72 -11.92 -8.39
C ILE A 67 -4.89 -12.90 -8.17
N PRO A 68 -4.64 -14.23 -8.18
CA PRO A 68 -5.69 -15.20 -7.86
C PRO A 68 -6.29 -14.94 -6.46
N ALA A 69 -7.61 -15.09 -6.32
CA ALA A 69 -8.34 -14.72 -5.10
C ALA A 69 -7.74 -15.31 -3.82
N ASP A 70 -7.40 -16.61 -3.82
CA ASP A 70 -6.81 -17.26 -2.64
C ASP A 70 -5.43 -16.68 -2.27
N THR A 71 -4.63 -16.33 -3.28
CA THR A 71 -3.33 -15.69 -3.09
C THR A 71 -3.50 -14.25 -2.60
N LEU A 72 -4.46 -13.52 -3.18
CA LEU A 72 -4.78 -12.16 -2.79
C LEU A 72 -5.18 -12.09 -1.32
N ARG A 73 -6.05 -13.00 -0.87
CA ARG A 73 -6.48 -13.08 0.53
C ARG A 73 -5.30 -13.28 1.48
N ILE A 74 -4.33 -14.13 1.12
CA ILE A 74 -3.11 -14.34 1.93
C ILE A 74 -2.26 -13.06 1.98
N TYR A 75 -2.05 -12.40 0.84
CA TYR A 75 -1.27 -11.16 0.78
C TYR A 75 -1.94 -10.04 1.54
N TRP A 76 -3.27 -9.95 1.45
CA TRP A 76 -4.08 -8.97 2.16
C TRP A 76 -3.96 -9.15 3.68
N ALA A 77 -4.10 -10.39 4.17
CA ALA A 77 -3.93 -10.70 5.58
C ALA A 77 -2.53 -10.33 6.08
N HIS A 78 -1.48 -10.66 5.30
CA HIS A 78 -0.11 -10.30 5.65
C HIS A 78 0.08 -8.78 5.77
N HIS A 79 -0.32 -8.02 4.74
CA HIS A 79 -0.12 -6.56 4.76
C HIS A 79 -0.97 -5.87 5.82
N THR A 80 -2.18 -6.37 6.09
CA THR A 80 -3.00 -5.90 7.22
C THR A 80 -2.26 -6.04 8.54
N LEU A 81 -1.73 -7.23 8.84
CA LEU A 81 -0.95 -7.47 10.06
C LEU A 81 0.33 -6.64 10.11
N SER A 82 1.03 -6.51 8.98
CA SER A 82 2.27 -5.74 8.90
C SER A 82 2.06 -4.24 9.11
N MET A 83 0.95 -3.68 8.63
CA MET A 83 0.64 -2.26 8.84
C MET A 83 0.18 -2.02 10.28
N LEU A 84 -0.70 -2.88 10.82
CA LEU A 84 -1.15 -2.78 12.20
C LEU A 84 0.01 -2.89 13.20
N SER A 85 0.99 -3.76 12.96
CA SER A 85 2.13 -3.89 13.88
C SER A 85 2.92 -2.59 14.01
N TRP A 86 3.13 -1.89 12.89
CA TRP A 86 3.80 -0.60 12.85
C TRP A 86 2.97 0.54 13.44
N THR A 87 1.67 0.59 13.14
CA THR A 87 0.81 1.70 13.57
C THR A 87 0.44 1.60 15.05
N ILE A 88 0.29 0.39 15.58
CA ILE A 88 0.19 0.13 17.02
C ILE A 88 1.47 0.59 17.73
N TYR A 89 2.64 0.26 17.18
CA TYR A 89 3.91 0.73 17.73
C TYR A 89 4.00 2.27 17.73
N ALA A 90 3.56 2.91 16.64
CA ALA A 90 3.54 4.37 16.51
C ALA A 90 2.45 5.07 17.33
N ARG A 91 1.49 4.31 17.91
CA ARG A 91 0.32 4.83 18.65
C ARG A 91 -0.55 5.79 17.83
N ASP A 92 -0.65 5.53 16.53
CA ASP A 92 -1.47 6.31 15.60
C ASP A 92 -2.86 5.66 15.48
N THR A 93 -3.83 6.18 16.24
CA THR A 93 -5.18 5.61 16.30
C THR A 93 -5.94 5.74 14.98
N GLU A 94 -5.75 6.84 14.25
CA GLU A 94 -6.40 7.03 12.94
C GLU A 94 -5.87 6.03 11.91
N ALA A 95 -4.55 5.80 11.90
CA ALA A 95 -3.97 4.81 11.03
C ALA A 95 -4.35 3.37 11.44
N ILE A 96 -4.52 3.08 12.72
CA ILE A 96 -5.05 1.78 13.19
C ILE A 96 -6.44 1.54 12.61
N ASP A 97 -7.37 2.50 12.75
CA ASP A 97 -8.74 2.36 12.25
C ASP A 97 -8.78 2.20 10.72
N LEU A 98 -7.95 2.96 10.01
CA LEU A 98 -7.81 2.84 8.55
C LEU A 98 -7.36 1.43 8.14
N HIS A 99 -6.32 0.89 8.78
CA HIS A 99 -5.79 -0.41 8.42
C HIS A 99 -6.71 -1.56 8.83
N LEU A 100 -7.50 -1.41 9.90
CA LEU A 100 -8.57 -2.34 10.24
C LEU A 100 -9.65 -2.36 9.15
N ALA A 101 -10.16 -1.19 8.76
CA ALA A 101 -11.18 -1.09 7.71
C ALA A 101 -10.69 -1.66 6.37
N LEU A 102 -9.44 -1.41 6.01
CA LEU A 102 -8.84 -1.97 4.80
C LEU A 102 -8.66 -3.48 4.90
N GLY A 103 -8.29 -4.00 6.08
CA GLY A 103 -8.21 -5.43 6.35
C GLY A 103 -9.55 -6.14 6.20
N GLU A 104 -10.60 -5.61 6.83
CA GLU A 104 -11.96 -6.15 6.76
C GLU A 104 -12.51 -6.17 5.33
N ARG A 105 -12.20 -5.14 4.53
CA ARG A 105 -12.60 -5.07 3.12
C ARG A 105 -12.10 -6.24 2.26
N GLY A 106 -10.87 -6.72 2.50
CA GLY A 106 -10.26 -7.76 1.66
C GLY A 106 -10.33 -9.17 2.24
N LEU A 107 -10.83 -9.33 3.47
CA LEU A 107 -10.91 -10.61 4.18
C LEU A 107 -12.34 -11.14 4.33
N ASN A 108 -13.34 -10.27 4.15
CA ASN A 108 -14.77 -10.61 4.11
C ASN A 108 -15.25 -10.80 2.67
#